data_AF-A0A833H531-F1
#
_entry.id   AF-A0A833H531-F1
#
_cell.length_a   1.000
_cell.length_b   1.000
_cell.length_c   1.000
_cell.angle_alpha   90.00
_cell.angle_beta   90.00
_cell.angle_gamma   90.00
#
_symmetry.space_group_name_H-M   'P 1'
#
loop_
_entity.id
_entity.type
_entity.pdbx_description
1 polymer ?
#
loop_
_entity_poly.entity_id
_entity_poly.type
_entity_poly.pdbx_seq_one_letter_code
_entity_poly.pdbx_strand_id
1 'polypeptide(L)'
;MYMRSNTLLTALTLLVAFIASACSERPPEQFKERLVEGQAVNRSNEAVKREDDVKEIHGLLRGMFEAVEKKDLSSLNGMIDARKGVWVDLKAEKTAAEFAADLADPAGYVNTYYLNTEALRRHTGESDQKALRDLIDESDRIRADLFFQAEECEVRLTIEKPERLEAQSYRFNNAYFIKEGGRWYLYRLF
;
A
#
# COMPACT_ATOMS: atom_id res chain seq x y z
N MET A 1 5.91 -64.84 -20.34
CA MET A 1 4.64 -64.22 -19.90
C MET A 1 4.97 -63.23 -18.78
N TYR A 2 5.41 -62.02 -19.14
CA TYR A 2 5.76 -60.95 -18.20
C TYR A 2 4.89 -59.74 -18.53
N MET A 3 3.85 -59.49 -17.75
CA MET A 3 3.04 -58.27 -17.83
C MET A 3 2.31 -58.07 -16.50
N ARG A 4 3.04 -57.59 -15.49
CA ARG A 4 2.48 -57.00 -14.26
C ARG A 4 3.48 -56.03 -13.64
N SER A 5 3.71 -54.87 -14.27
CA SER A 5 4.52 -53.82 -13.62
C SER A 5 4.30 -52.40 -14.18
N ASN A 6 3.09 -52.07 -14.66
CA ASN A 6 2.79 -50.69 -15.08
C ASN A 6 1.76 -49.98 -14.20
N THR A 7 0.80 -50.70 -13.59
CA THR A 7 -0.28 -50.07 -12.81
C THR A 7 0.16 -49.52 -11.45
N LEU A 8 1.15 -50.14 -10.80
CA LEU A 8 1.70 -49.67 -9.52
C LEU A 8 2.51 -48.37 -9.68
N LEU A 9 3.21 -48.22 -10.80
CA LEU A 9 4.02 -47.05 -11.07
C LEU A 9 3.13 -45.83 -11.34
N THR A 10 2.04 -46.00 -12.12
CA THR A 10 1.08 -44.91 -12.42
C THR A 10 0.30 -44.46 -11.19
N ALA A 11 -0.10 -45.39 -10.32
CA ALA A 11 -0.80 -45.06 -9.08
C ALA A 11 0.10 -44.27 -8.11
N LEU A 12 1.39 -44.59 -8.05
CA LEU A 12 2.36 -43.85 -7.23
C LEU A 12 2.66 -42.45 -7.80
N THR A 13 2.68 -42.29 -9.13
CA THR A 13 2.88 -40.96 -9.75
C THR A 13 1.68 -40.04 -9.53
N LEU A 14 0.46 -40.57 -9.61
CA LEU A 14 -0.77 -39.82 -9.33
C LEU A 14 -0.88 -39.40 -7.86
N LEU A 15 -0.42 -40.23 -6.92
CA LEU A 15 -0.41 -39.91 -5.49
C LEU A 15 0.60 -38.79 -5.15
N VAL A 16 1.79 -38.81 -5.77
CA VAL A 16 2.81 -37.75 -5.59
C VAL A 16 2.34 -36.43 -6.19
N ALA A 17 1.64 -36.44 -7.33
CA ALA A 17 1.04 -35.25 -7.92
C ALA A 17 -0.10 -34.66 -7.06
N PHE A 18 -0.90 -35.50 -6.40
CA PHE A 18 -1.94 -35.04 -5.47
C PHE A 18 -1.36 -34.43 -4.18
N ILE A 19 -0.28 -34.99 -3.64
CA ILE A 19 0.39 -34.43 -2.44
C ILE A 19 1.11 -33.12 -2.78
N ALA A 20 1.73 -33.00 -3.96
CA ALA A 20 2.33 -31.76 -4.43
C ALA A 20 1.30 -30.64 -4.66
N SER A 21 0.08 -30.98 -5.10
CA SER A 21 -1.01 -30.00 -5.29
C SER A 21 -1.68 -29.58 -3.98
N ALA A 22 -1.56 -30.39 -2.91
CA ALA A 22 -2.07 -30.05 -1.57
C ALA A 22 -1.11 -29.14 -0.79
N CYS A 23 0.16 -29.07 -1.20
CA CYS A 23 1.15 -28.10 -0.76
C CYS A 23 1.33 -26.99 -1.82
N SER A 24 0.23 -26.45 -2.36
CA SER A 24 0.32 -25.12 -2.97
C SER A 24 0.52 -24.15 -1.81
N GLU A 25 1.78 -23.79 -1.54
CA GLU A 25 2.08 -22.58 -0.78
C GLU A 25 1.21 -21.48 -1.39
N ARG A 26 0.35 -20.86 -0.57
CA ARG A 26 -0.38 -19.69 -1.05
C ARG A 26 0.68 -18.71 -1.53
N PRO A 27 0.51 -18.10 -2.72
CA PRO A 27 1.43 -17.05 -3.12
C PRO A 27 1.50 -16.02 -1.98
N PRO A 28 2.69 -15.45 -1.70
CA PRO A 28 2.83 -14.45 -0.65
C PRO A 28 1.77 -13.37 -0.85
N GLU A 29 1.04 -13.08 0.22
CA GLU A 29 -0.06 -12.11 0.20
C GLU A 29 0.47 -10.77 -0.31
N GLN A 30 -0.12 -10.30 -1.40
CA GLN A 30 0.34 -9.08 -2.06
C GLN A 30 0.07 -7.89 -1.14
N PHE A 31 0.93 -6.88 -1.15
CA PHE A 31 0.77 -5.71 -0.27
C PHE A 31 -0.62 -5.09 -0.37
N LYS A 32 -1.17 -5.01 -1.59
CA LYS A 32 -2.52 -4.48 -1.84
C LYS A 32 -3.65 -5.27 -1.18
N GLU A 33 -3.43 -6.54 -0.86
CA GLU A 33 -4.43 -7.43 -0.23
C GLU A 33 -4.50 -7.17 1.29
N ARG A 34 -3.43 -6.62 1.86
CA ARG A 34 -3.38 -6.18 3.26
C ARG A 34 -4.18 -4.90 3.49
N LEU A 35 -4.45 -4.10 2.45
CA LEU A 35 -5.29 -2.92 2.54
C LEU A 35 -6.78 -3.31 2.60
N VAL A 36 -7.44 -2.98 3.69
CA VAL A 36 -8.87 -3.25 3.91
C VAL A 36 -9.66 -1.96 4.08
N GLU A 37 -10.87 -1.94 3.55
CA GLU A 37 -11.80 -0.82 3.70
C GLU A 37 -12.23 -0.68 5.17
N GLY A 38 -12.12 0.54 5.68
CA GLY A 38 -12.68 0.95 6.96
C GLY A 38 -14.02 1.66 6.81
N GLN A 39 -14.32 2.56 7.74
CA GLN A 39 -15.54 3.37 7.66
C GLN A 39 -15.42 4.50 6.66
N ALA A 40 -16.54 4.92 6.08
CA ALA A 40 -16.65 6.16 5.30
C ALA A 40 -17.64 7.10 6.01
N VAL A 41 -17.13 8.21 6.55
CA VAL A 41 -17.91 9.15 7.37
C VAL A 41 -17.70 10.60 6.96
N ASN A 42 -18.60 11.49 7.37
CA ASN A 42 -18.44 12.95 7.25
C ASN A 42 -17.75 13.55 8.49
N ARG A 43 -17.61 14.89 8.52
CA ARG A 43 -17.04 15.63 9.67
C ARG A 43 -17.81 15.46 11.00
N SER A 44 -19.07 15.06 10.95
CA SER A 44 -19.90 14.74 12.11
C SER A 44 -19.78 13.27 12.55
N ASN A 45 -18.88 12.49 11.93
CA ASN A 45 -18.75 11.04 12.09
C ASN A 45 -20.01 10.25 11.69
N GLU A 46 -20.83 10.79 10.80
CA GLU A 46 -22.00 10.09 10.26
C GLU A 46 -21.61 9.34 8.99
N ALA A 47 -22.13 8.12 8.82
CA ALA A 47 -21.88 7.32 7.63
C ALA A 47 -22.37 8.04 6.36
N VAL A 48 -21.57 7.98 5.30
CA VAL A 48 -21.89 8.60 4.00
C VAL A 48 -22.12 7.55 2.92
N LYS A 49 -22.99 7.86 1.95
CA LYS A 49 -23.19 7.07 0.72
C LYS A 49 -22.35 7.66 -0.40
N ARG A 50 -21.14 7.12 -0.59
CA ARG A 50 -20.10 7.62 -1.50
C ARG A 50 -19.35 6.43 -2.14
N GLU A 51 -20.06 5.36 -2.47
CA GLU A 51 -19.50 4.05 -2.82
C GLU A 51 -18.50 4.12 -3.98
N ASP A 52 -18.80 4.90 -5.03
CA ASP A 52 -17.90 5.09 -6.17
C ASP A 52 -16.63 5.86 -5.79
N ASP A 53 -16.75 6.87 -4.93
CA ASP A 53 -15.61 7.65 -4.44
C ASP A 53 -14.72 6.82 -3.52
N VAL A 54 -15.32 6.03 -2.63
CA VAL A 54 -14.62 5.07 -1.77
C VAL A 54 -13.83 4.09 -2.63
N LYS A 55 -14.47 3.51 -3.66
CA LYS A 55 -13.82 2.57 -4.58
C LYS A 55 -12.67 3.21 -5.33
N GLU A 56 -12.80 4.45 -5.79
CA GLU A 56 -11.74 5.15 -6.51
C GLU A 56 -10.55 5.46 -5.61
N ILE A 57 -10.78 6.04 -4.42
CA ILE A 57 -9.73 6.36 -3.44
C ILE A 57 -9.01 5.07 -2.99
N HIS A 58 -9.77 4.00 -2.71
CA HIS A 58 -9.17 2.72 -2.34
C HIS A 58 -8.36 2.12 -3.49
N GLY A 59 -8.78 2.32 -4.75
CA GLY A 59 -8.02 1.98 -5.93
C GLY A 59 -6.67 2.71 -6.01
N LEU A 60 -6.64 4.02 -5.72
CA LEU A 60 -5.40 4.81 -5.65
C LEU A 60 -4.45 4.28 -4.56
N LEU A 61 -4.97 4.02 -3.35
CA LEU A 61 -4.19 3.48 -2.24
C LEU A 61 -3.61 2.09 -2.57
N ARG A 62 -4.40 1.20 -3.20
CA ARG A 62 -3.90 -0.09 -3.68
C ARG A 62 -2.79 0.07 -4.71
N GLY A 63 -2.93 1.02 -5.63
CA GLY A 63 -1.88 1.36 -6.60
C GLY A 63 -0.59 1.80 -5.92
N MET A 64 -0.67 2.60 -4.86
CA MET A 64 0.50 2.99 -4.06
C MET A 64 1.15 1.78 -3.39
N PHE A 65 0.36 0.89 -2.80
CA PHE A 65 0.89 -0.32 -2.13
C PHE A 65 1.58 -1.25 -3.13
N GLU A 66 1.02 -1.41 -4.34
CA GLU A 66 1.66 -2.16 -5.43
C GLU A 66 2.99 -1.52 -5.89
N ALA A 67 3.03 -0.19 -5.98
CA ALA A 67 4.24 0.55 -6.35
C ALA A 67 5.36 0.34 -5.31
N VAL A 68 5.01 0.37 -4.02
CA VAL A 68 5.92 0.11 -2.89
C VAL A 68 6.41 -1.34 -2.91
N GLU A 69 5.52 -2.30 -3.13
CA GLU A 69 5.86 -3.72 -3.24
C GLU A 69 6.87 -3.98 -4.36
N LYS A 70 6.61 -3.40 -5.55
CA LYS A 70 7.48 -3.49 -6.74
C LYS A 70 8.76 -2.68 -6.64
N LYS A 71 8.88 -1.79 -5.63
CA LYS A 71 9.96 -0.81 -5.49
C LYS A 71 10.06 0.12 -6.70
N ASP A 72 8.94 0.42 -7.34
CA ASP A 72 8.84 1.34 -8.47
C ASP A 72 7.73 2.34 -8.21
N LEU A 73 8.13 3.53 -7.77
CA LEU A 73 7.21 4.60 -7.37
C LEU A 73 6.86 5.55 -8.52
N SER A 74 7.34 5.30 -9.73
CA SER A 74 7.12 6.19 -10.89
C SER A 74 5.63 6.43 -11.19
N SER A 75 4.78 5.44 -10.89
CA SER A 75 3.33 5.51 -11.10
C SER A 75 2.62 6.53 -10.19
N LEU A 76 3.21 6.92 -9.06
CA LEU A 76 2.60 7.87 -8.11
C LEU A 76 2.41 9.25 -8.74
N ASN A 77 3.26 9.65 -9.70
CA ASN A 77 3.10 10.92 -10.39
C ASN A 77 1.79 11.01 -11.20
N GLY A 78 1.23 9.86 -11.61
CA GLY A 78 -0.08 9.82 -12.29
C GLY A 78 -1.28 10.03 -11.36
N MET A 79 -1.05 10.01 -10.04
CA MET A 79 -2.10 10.12 -9.01
C MET A 79 -2.34 11.56 -8.55
N ILE A 80 -1.50 12.52 -8.97
CA ILE A 80 -1.57 13.92 -8.54
C ILE A 80 -2.21 14.80 -9.62
N ASP A 81 -2.92 15.87 -9.25
CA ASP A 81 -3.40 16.86 -10.22
C ASP A 81 -2.22 17.76 -10.63
N ALA A 82 -1.95 17.85 -11.94
CA ALA A 82 -0.78 18.57 -12.45
C ALA A 82 -0.75 20.07 -12.13
N ARG A 83 -1.91 20.69 -11.86
CA ARG A 83 -2.03 22.12 -11.54
C ARG A 83 -1.85 22.37 -10.04
N LYS A 84 -2.23 21.41 -9.20
CA LYS A 84 -2.18 21.52 -7.73
C LYS A 84 -0.93 20.92 -7.12
N GLY A 85 -0.29 19.95 -7.77
CA GLY A 85 0.87 19.25 -7.19
C GLY A 85 0.47 18.36 -6.01
N VAL A 86 1.40 18.18 -5.07
CA VAL A 86 1.24 17.31 -3.91
C VAL A 86 2.02 17.82 -2.70
N TRP A 87 1.44 17.64 -1.53
CA TRP A 87 2.12 17.79 -0.25
C TRP A 87 2.86 16.51 0.10
N VAL A 88 4.18 16.62 0.17
CA VAL A 88 5.03 15.56 0.69
C VAL A 88 5.09 15.73 2.21
N ASP A 89 4.33 14.88 2.91
CA ASP A 89 4.11 14.99 4.36
C ASP A 89 3.52 16.38 4.71
N LEU A 90 3.81 16.93 5.89
CA LEU A 90 3.41 18.27 6.33
C LEU A 90 4.50 19.34 6.08
N LYS A 91 5.53 19.02 5.28
CA LYS A 91 6.76 19.81 5.20
C LYS A 91 6.87 20.65 3.94
N ALA A 92 6.49 20.09 2.79
CA ALA A 92 6.71 20.74 1.51
C ALA A 92 5.61 20.43 0.51
N GLU A 93 5.15 21.46 -0.18
CA GLU A 93 4.38 21.35 -1.41
C GLU A 93 5.35 21.19 -2.59
N LYS A 94 5.06 20.24 -3.48
CA LYS A 94 5.80 20.01 -4.72
C LYS A 94 4.88 20.13 -5.90
N THR A 95 5.34 20.80 -6.95
CA THR A 95 4.72 20.70 -8.28
C THR A 95 4.84 19.28 -8.82
N ALA A 96 4.06 18.94 -9.86
CA ALA A 96 4.17 17.62 -10.47
C ALA A 96 5.56 17.33 -11.07
N ALA A 97 6.25 18.35 -11.58
CA ALA A 97 7.61 18.19 -12.10
C ALA A 97 8.63 17.92 -10.98
N GLU A 98 8.54 18.64 -9.87
CA GLU A 98 9.41 18.43 -8.70
C GLU A 98 9.15 17.08 -8.04
N PHE A 99 7.88 16.66 -7.99
CA PHE A 99 7.52 15.35 -7.47
C PHE A 99 8.06 14.23 -8.36
N ALA A 100 7.90 14.32 -9.68
CA ALA A 100 8.49 13.37 -10.61
C ALA A 100 10.03 13.29 -10.49
N ALA A 101 10.69 14.43 -10.29
CA ALA A 101 12.14 14.46 -10.08
C ALA A 101 12.54 13.75 -8.77
N ASP A 102 11.79 13.96 -7.68
CA ASP A 102 12.03 13.29 -6.40
C ASP A 102 11.76 11.77 -6.45
N LEU A 103 10.75 11.34 -7.21
CA LEU A 103 10.48 9.91 -7.44
C LEU A 103 11.61 9.23 -8.24
N ALA A 104 12.24 9.97 -9.16
CA ALA A 104 13.34 9.48 -9.96
C ALA A 104 14.69 9.44 -9.21
N ASP A 105 14.84 10.23 -8.14
CA ASP A 105 16.03 10.24 -7.30
C ASP A 105 15.99 9.08 -6.27
N PRO A 106 16.89 8.09 -6.35
CA PRO A 106 16.95 7.00 -5.37
C PRO A 106 17.28 7.47 -3.94
N ALA A 107 17.90 8.65 -3.81
CA ALA A 107 18.15 9.31 -2.52
C ALA A 107 17.08 10.37 -2.18
N GLY A 108 16.08 10.53 -3.04
CA GLY A 108 14.96 11.44 -2.85
C GLY A 108 14.15 11.13 -1.60
N TYR A 109 13.33 12.09 -1.18
CA TYR A 109 12.54 11.96 0.04
C TYR A 109 11.63 10.74 -0.04
N VAL A 110 10.85 10.63 -1.11
CA VAL A 110 9.85 9.56 -1.24
C VAL A 110 10.52 8.19 -1.24
N ASN A 111 11.60 7.99 -2.01
CA ASN A 111 12.33 6.72 -2.02
C ASN A 111 12.89 6.34 -0.64
N THR A 112 13.44 7.31 0.09
CA THR A 112 13.97 7.10 1.45
C THR A 112 12.87 6.63 2.40
N TYR A 113 11.76 7.36 2.48
CA TYR A 113 10.69 7.08 3.43
C TYR A 113 9.84 5.87 3.04
N TYR A 114 9.70 5.58 1.75
CA TYR A 114 8.79 4.53 1.29
C TYR A 114 9.48 3.19 1.11
N LEU A 115 10.77 3.15 0.76
CA LEU A 115 11.44 1.92 0.34
C LEU A 115 12.66 1.53 1.18
N ASN A 116 13.28 2.45 1.94
CA ASN A 116 14.61 2.23 2.51
C ASN A 116 14.71 2.59 4.00
N THR A 117 14.43 1.60 4.85
CA THR A 117 14.54 1.71 6.31
C THR A 117 15.93 2.13 6.78
N GLU A 118 17.02 1.61 6.20
CA GLU A 118 18.37 1.98 6.61
C GLU A 118 18.71 3.44 6.28
N ALA A 119 18.30 3.93 5.10
CA ALA A 119 18.45 5.33 4.74
C ALA A 119 17.59 6.23 5.64
N LEU A 120 16.34 5.84 5.92
CA LEU A 120 15.43 6.57 6.79
C LEU A 120 15.99 6.71 8.21
N ARG A 121 16.51 5.62 8.80
CA ARG A 121 17.13 5.63 10.13
C ARG A 121 18.37 6.52 10.17
N ARG A 122 19.19 6.51 9.12
CA ARG A 122 20.34 7.43 9.02
C ARG A 122 19.91 8.89 8.90
N HIS A 123 18.82 9.17 8.18
CA HIS A 123 18.30 10.51 7.98
C HIS A 123 17.66 11.09 9.25
N THR A 124 16.92 10.28 10.00
CA THR A 124 16.20 10.69 11.21
C THR A 124 17.04 10.58 12.48
N GLY A 125 18.02 9.67 12.51
CA GLY A 125 18.76 9.29 13.72
C GLY A 125 18.00 8.35 14.64
N GLU A 126 16.80 7.91 14.24
CA GLU A 126 15.90 7.09 15.05
C GLU A 126 16.01 5.63 14.58
N SER A 127 16.51 4.74 15.45
CA SER A 127 16.83 3.34 15.09
C SER A 127 15.62 2.43 14.93
N ASP A 128 14.48 2.84 15.46
CA ASP A 128 13.20 2.14 15.46
C ASP A 128 12.31 2.50 14.26
N GLN A 129 12.63 3.57 13.52
CA GLN A 129 11.91 3.95 12.31
C GLN A 129 11.95 2.85 11.25
N LYS A 130 10.86 2.72 10.50
CA LYS A 130 10.70 1.78 9.38
C LYS A 130 10.12 2.50 8.18
N ALA A 131 10.65 2.19 7.00
CA ALA A 131 10.06 2.67 5.76
C ALA A 131 8.70 2.00 5.52
N LEU A 132 7.83 2.66 4.74
CA LEU A 132 6.48 2.17 4.44
C LEU A 132 6.48 0.71 3.95
N ARG A 133 7.46 0.33 3.12
CA ARG A 133 7.58 -1.04 2.62
C ARG A 133 7.69 -2.08 3.73
N ASP A 134 8.59 -1.87 4.70
CA ASP A 134 8.80 -2.81 5.79
C ASP A 134 7.61 -2.79 6.77
N LEU A 135 6.96 -1.63 6.94
CA LEU A 135 5.72 -1.52 7.70
C LEU A 135 4.59 -2.35 7.09
N ILE A 136 4.40 -2.28 5.77
CA ILE A 136 3.38 -3.09 5.09
C ILE A 136 3.75 -4.57 5.18
N ASP A 137 5.01 -4.93 4.94
CA ASP A 137 5.50 -6.32 4.98
C ASP A 137 5.29 -7.00 6.34
N GLU A 138 5.39 -6.23 7.43
CA GLU A 138 5.21 -6.71 8.80
C GLU A 138 3.76 -6.60 9.31
N SER A 139 2.87 -5.96 8.56
CA SER A 139 1.46 -5.76 8.93
C SER A 139 0.55 -6.87 8.42
N ASP A 140 -0.29 -7.48 9.26
CA ASP A 140 -1.27 -8.45 8.73
C ASP A 140 -2.35 -7.73 7.90
N ARG A 141 -2.81 -6.58 8.38
CA ARG A 141 -3.80 -5.73 7.70
C ARG A 141 -3.57 -4.26 8.00
N ILE A 142 -3.94 -3.42 7.04
CA ILE A 142 -3.98 -1.97 7.15
C ILE A 142 -5.38 -1.51 6.78
N ARG A 143 -6.11 -0.96 7.75
CA ARG A 143 -7.44 -0.40 7.54
C ARG A 143 -7.37 1.05 7.06
N ALA A 144 -8.13 1.39 6.04
CA ALA A 144 -8.32 2.75 5.56
C ALA A 144 -9.68 3.31 5.98
N ASP A 145 -9.69 4.19 6.98
CA ASP A 145 -10.89 4.93 7.39
C ASP A 145 -10.95 6.27 6.64
N LEU A 146 -12.05 6.53 5.93
CA LEU A 146 -12.26 7.68 5.03
C LEU A 146 -13.13 8.75 5.71
N PHE A 147 -12.64 9.98 5.72
CA PHE A 147 -13.30 11.15 6.30
C PHE A 147 -13.57 12.18 5.21
N PHE A 148 -14.81 12.21 4.73
CA PHE A 148 -15.24 13.07 3.63
C PHE A 148 -15.65 14.47 4.10
N GLN A 149 -15.28 15.45 3.29
CA GLN A 149 -15.76 16.81 3.36
C GLN A 149 -15.94 17.35 1.93
N ALA A 150 -17.19 17.38 1.45
CA ALA A 150 -17.50 17.75 0.07
C ALA A 150 -16.66 16.93 -0.94
N GLU A 151 -15.78 17.60 -1.69
CA GLU A 151 -14.88 17.02 -2.71
C GLU A 151 -13.46 16.79 -2.18
N GLU A 152 -13.33 16.62 -0.86
CA GLU A 152 -12.09 16.33 -0.18
C GLU A 152 -12.29 15.09 0.71
N CYS A 153 -11.23 14.29 0.86
CA CYS A 153 -11.25 13.10 1.71
C CYS A 153 -9.89 12.93 2.39
N GLU A 154 -9.91 12.93 3.73
CA GLU A 154 -8.77 12.50 4.52
C GLU A 154 -8.87 10.98 4.77
N VAL A 155 -7.76 10.26 4.65
CA VAL A 155 -7.71 8.82 4.93
C VAL A 155 -6.75 8.57 6.07
N ARG A 156 -7.28 7.93 7.13
CA ARG A 156 -6.48 7.40 8.22
C ARG A 156 -6.16 5.95 7.95
N LEU A 157 -4.86 5.64 7.87
CA LEU A 157 -4.38 4.27 7.79
C LEU A 157 -4.06 3.74 9.18
N THR A 158 -4.59 2.57 9.52
CA THR A 158 -4.39 1.92 10.82
C THR A 158 -3.89 0.50 10.61
N ILE A 159 -2.70 0.17 11.12
CA ILE A 159 -2.24 -1.21 11.19
C ILE A 159 -3.10 -1.96 12.20
N GLU A 160 -3.79 -3.01 11.76
CA GLU A 160 -4.55 -3.87 12.66
C GLU A 160 -3.61 -4.91 13.27
N LYS A 161 -3.68 -5.08 14.60
CA LYS A 161 -2.83 -6.02 15.37
C LYS A 161 -1.33 -5.82 15.14
N PRO A 162 -0.77 -4.65 15.51
CA PRO A 162 0.65 -4.35 15.35
C PRO A 162 1.52 -5.08 16.39
N GLU A 163 1.18 -6.28 16.86
CA GLU A 163 1.89 -6.97 17.96
C GLU A 163 3.40 -7.20 17.66
N ARG A 164 3.78 -7.16 16.37
CA ARG A 164 5.16 -7.26 15.89
C ARG A 164 5.84 -5.91 15.65
N LEU A 165 5.14 -4.80 15.88
CA LEU A 165 5.59 -3.44 15.62
C LEU A 165 5.52 -2.62 16.92
N GLU A 166 6.59 -1.90 17.25
CA GLU A 166 6.54 -0.95 18.37
C GLU A 166 5.77 0.32 17.95
N ALA A 167 4.93 0.87 18.83
CA ALA A 167 4.05 2.02 18.54
C ALA A 167 4.76 3.27 18.00
N GLN A 168 6.05 3.40 18.29
CA GLN A 168 6.94 4.46 17.83
C GLN A 168 7.49 4.22 16.41
N SER A 169 7.58 2.95 16.00
CA SER A 169 8.07 2.54 14.68
C SER A 169 7.07 2.77 13.55
N TYR A 170 5.79 3.00 13.87
CA TYR A 170 4.74 3.16 12.86
C TYR A 170 3.86 4.38 13.16
N ARG A 171 3.98 5.43 12.35
CA ARG A 171 2.99 6.49 12.25
C ARG A 171 2.80 6.84 10.79
N PHE A 172 1.65 6.45 10.24
CA PHE A 172 1.19 7.02 8.99
C PHE A 172 0.70 8.43 9.26
N ASN A 173 1.16 9.39 8.47
CA ASN A 173 0.37 10.60 8.35
C ASN A 173 -0.96 10.25 7.66
N ASN A 174 -1.96 11.12 7.77
CA ASN A 174 -3.18 10.88 7.01
C ASN A 174 -2.95 11.27 5.55
N ALA A 175 -3.27 10.36 4.64
CA ALA A 175 -3.34 10.68 3.22
C ALA A 175 -4.47 11.69 3.01
N TYR A 176 -4.31 12.60 2.04
CA TYR A 176 -5.37 13.53 1.68
C TYR A 176 -5.64 13.46 0.19
N PHE A 177 -6.91 13.38 -0.16
CA PHE A 177 -7.39 13.31 -1.53
C PHE A 177 -8.34 14.47 -1.83
N ILE A 178 -8.30 14.93 -3.07
CA ILE A 178 -9.19 15.97 -3.58
C ILE A 178 -9.81 15.50 -4.89
N LYS A 179 -11.06 15.91 -5.16
CA LYS A 179 -11.73 15.64 -6.43
C LYS A 179 -11.65 16.86 -7.34
N GLU A 180 -11.09 16.67 -8.52
CA GLU A 180 -10.91 17.70 -9.54
C GLU A 180 -11.42 17.18 -10.87
N GLY A 181 -12.30 17.94 -11.53
CA GLY A 181 -12.87 17.52 -12.83
C GLY A 181 -13.58 16.16 -12.78
N GLY A 182 -14.12 15.77 -11.61
CA GLY A 182 -14.83 14.51 -11.41
C GLY A 182 -13.95 13.30 -11.10
N ARG A 183 -12.63 13.47 -10.92
CA ARG A 183 -11.67 12.40 -10.59
C ARG A 183 -10.95 12.69 -9.27
N TRP A 184 -10.65 11.67 -8.48
CA TRP A 184 -9.85 11.80 -7.26
C TRP A 184 -8.35 11.82 -7.55
N TYR A 185 -7.65 12.66 -6.80
CA TYR A 185 -6.21 12.83 -6.84
C TYR A 185 -5.63 12.84 -5.43
N LEU A 186 -4.43 12.29 -5.29
CA LEU A 186 -3.63 12.38 -4.09
C LEU A 186 -3.10 13.81 -3.95
N TYR A 187 -3.42 14.45 -2.84
CA TYR A 187 -2.99 15.82 -2.52
C TYR A 187 -2.01 15.87 -1.35
N ARG A 188 -1.99 14.88 -0.46
CA ARG A 188 -0.98 14.72 0.58
C ARG A 188 -0.58 13.27 0.78
N LEU A 189 0.72 13.00 0.77
CA LEU A 189 1.29 11.70 1.09
C LEU A 189 1.18 11.37 2.59
N PHE A 190 1.22 10.08 2.90
CA PHE A 190 1.19 9.54 4.26
C PHE A 190 2.52 8.93 4.69
#